data_AF-A0A4Q6AEE7-F1
#
_entry.id   AF-A0A4Q6AEE7-F1
#
_cell.length_a   1.000
_cell.length_b   1.000
_cell.length_c   1.000
_cell.angle_alpha   90.00
_cell.angle_beta   90.00
_cell.angle_gamma   90.00
#
_symmetry.space_group_name_H-M   'P 1'
#
loop_
_entity.id
_entity.type
_entity.pdbx_description
1 polymer ?
#
loop_
_entity_poly.entity_id
_entity_poly.type
_entity_poly.pdbx_seq_one_letter_code
_entity_poly.pdbx_strand_id
1 'polypeptide(L)'
;MRVMSMRSCGGAKRLYWMHNRLAPPQLRIDMTRINRLREAHQERVARMIEYIIEDEVCRNIMLSRYFGENNTKACGGCDVCKRNASRASQPKDIKTLILDEIRQAQEIPMTDLISRFAEIDDNSIITIVRQLQDESLCRVYPTGIIFATG
;
A
#
# COMPACT_ATOMS: atom_id res chain seq x y z
N MET A 1 26.76 -31.16 9.37
CA MET A 1 28.16 -31.14 8.90
C MET A 1 29.07 -31.40 10.09
N ARG A 2 29.95 -32.40 10.06
CA ARG A 2 30.71 -32.84 11.26
C ARG A 2 32.06 -32.12 11.34
N VAL A 3 32.21 -31.20 12.28
CA VAL A 3 33.36 -30.26 12.33
C VAL A 3 34.65 -30.89 12.91
N MET A 4 34.49 -31.88 13.78
CA MET A 4 35.57 -32.62 14.44
C MET A 4 35.27 -34.11 14.44
N SER A 5 36.32 -34.93 14.44
CA SER A 5 36.19 -36.38 14.66
C SER A 5 37.14 -36.84 15.75
N MET A 6 36.67 -37.75 16.59
CA MET A 6 37.48 -38.36 17.65
C MET A 6 37.83 -39.78 17.24
N ARG A 7 39.11 -40.15 17.31
CA ARG A 7 39.58 -41.52 17.04
C ARG A 7 40.48 -41.99 18.18
N SER A 8 40.35 -43.26 18.55
CA SER A 8 41.24 -43.91 19.51
C SER A 8 42.40 -44.54 18.77
N CYS A 9 43.63 -44.26 19.19
CA CYS A 9 44.84 -44.85 18.61
C CYS A 9 45.81 -45.13 19.76
N GLY A 10 46.05 -46.41 20.05
CA GLY A 10 46.91 -46.83 21.17
C GLY A 10 46.32 -46.56 22.56
N GLY A 11 45.01 -46.71 22.75
CA GLY A 11 44.34 -46.55 24.04
C GLY A 11 44.00 -45.10 24.44
N ALA A 12 44.61 -44.09 23.79
CA ALA A 12 44.28 -42.68 23.99
C ALA A 12 43.33 -42.15 22.91
N LYS A 13 42.31 -41.38 23.33
CA LYS A 13 41.38 -40.69 22.41
C LYS A 13 42.01 -39.38 21.94
N ARG A 14 42.11 -39.18 20.61
CA ARG A 14 42.57 -37.93 19.99
C ARG A 14 41.47 -37.28 19.16
N LEU A 15 41.39 -35.96 19.24
CA LEU A 15 40.49 -35.13 18.45
C LEU A 15 41.20 -34.63 17.19
N TYR A 16 40.54 -34.77 16.06
CA TYR A 16 41.01 -34.33 14.74
C TYR A 16 40.03 -33.33 14.15
N TRP A 17 40.56 -32.19 13.70
CA TRP A 17 39.82 -31.25 12.86
C TRP A 17 39.74 -31.81 11.45
N MET A 18 38.53 -31.94 10.92
CA MET A 18 38.32 -32.53 9.57
C MET A 18 38.47 -31.50 8.44
N HIS A 19 38.82 -30.26 8.76
CA HIS A 19 38.87 -29.11 7.86
C HIS A 19 40.15 -28.36 8.18
N ASN A 20 40.85 -27.92 7.15
CA ASN A 20 41.97 -27.02 7.31
C ASN A 20 41.46 -25.68 7.89
N ARG A 21 42.04 -25.23 9.01
CA ARG A 21 41.74 -23.93 9.61
C ARG A 21 42.95 -23.04 9.41
N LEU A 22 42.75 -21.91 8.73
CA LEU A 22 43.78 -20.89 8.61
C LEU A 22 43.97 -20.21 9.97
N ALA A 23 45.23 -20.01 10.36
CA ALA A 23 45.55 -19.22 11.55
C ALA A 23 45.06 -17.77 11.34
N PRO A 24 44.63 -17.04 12.39
CA PRO A 24 44.12 -15.67 12.25
C PRO A 24 45.02 -14.71 11.43
N PRO A 25 46.37 -14.74 11.52
CA PRO A 25 47.24 -13.89 10.72
C PRO A 25 47.23 -14.19 9.22
N GLN A 26 46.83 -15.41 8.83
CA GLN A 26 46.75 -15.86 7.44
C GLN A 26 45.35 -15.64 6.84
N LEU A 27 44.37 -15.26 7.67
CA LEU A 27 43.01 -14.99 7.26
C LEU A 27 42.92 -13.61 6.61
N ARG A 28 43.01 -13.57 5.28
CA ARG A 28 42.84 -12.33 4.50
C ARG A 28 41.37 -12.10 4.19
N ILE A 29 40.73 -11.24 4.97
CA ILE A 29 39.35 -10.80 4.73
C ILE A 29 39.38 -9.50 3.93
N ASP A 30 38.74 -9.50 2.77
CA ASP A 30 38.53 -8.28 1.99
C ASP A 30 37.42 -7.43 2.62
N MET A 31 37.84 -6.54 3.52
CA MET A 31 36.94 -5.63 4.23
C MET A 31 36.25 -4.64 3.29
N THR A 32 36.91 -4.24 2.20
CA THR A 32 36.33 -3.34 1.20
C THR A 32 35.13 -4.01 0.53
N ARG A 33 35.26 -5.27 0.13
CA ARG A 33 34.16 -6.06 -0.42
C ARG A 33 33.05 -6.27 0.60
N ILE A 34 33.37 -6.57 1.85
CA ILE A 34 32.36 -6.76 2.91
C ILE A 34 31.56 -5.48 3.13
N ASN A 35 32.21 -4.33 3.20
CA ASN A 35 31.53 -3.06 3.41
C ASN A 35 30.62 -2.71 2.24
N ARG A 36 31.09 -2.87 0.99
CA ARG A 36 30.25 -2.69 -0.21
C ARG A 36 29.00 -3.58 -0.21
N LEU A 37 29.15 -4.84 0.21
CA LEU A 37 28.01 -5.77 0.31
C LEU A 37 27.03 -5.36 1.41
N ARG A 38 27.54 -4.85 2.55
CA ARG A 38 26.71 -4.30 3.64
C ARG A 38 25.93 -3.08 3.18
N GLU A 39 26.58 -2.12 2.54
CA GLU A 39 25.95 -0.90 2.02
C GLU A 39 24.85 -1.24 1.02
N ALA A 40 25.14 -2.08 0.03
CA ALA A 40 24.14 -2.53 -0.94
C ALA A 40 22.97 -3.27 -0.26
N HIS A 41 23.22 -4.01 0.81
CA HIS A 41 22.15 -4.67 1.56
C HIS A 41 21.28 -3.67 2.33
N GLN A 42 21.89 -2.70 3.00
CA GLN A 42 21.19 -1.63 3.68
C GLN A 42 20.31 -0.83 2.71
N GLU A 43 20.85 -0.51 1.53
CA GLU A 43 20.09 0.17 0.48
C GLU A 43 18.87 -0.65 0.04
N ARG A 44 19.03 -1.95 -0.25
CA ARG A 44 17.90 -2.82 -0.63
C ARG A 44 16.80 -2.85 0.43
N VAL A 45 17.18 -2.91 1.71
CA VAL A 45 16.22 -2.89 2.83
C VAL A 45 15.52 -1.54 2.91
N ALA A 46 16.25 -0.43 2.77
CA ALA A 46 15.67 0.91 2.77
C ALA A 46 14.63 1.09 1.66
N ARG A 47 14.94 0.62 0.44
CA ARG A 47 13.97 0.64 -0.69
C ARG A 47 12.72 -0.20 -0.43
N MET A 48 12.88 -1.34 0.25
CA MET A 48 11.73 -2.18 0.63
C MET A 48 10.84 -1.49 1.66
N ILE A 49 11.44 -0.80 2.63
CA ILE A 49 10.72 -0.01 3.63
C ILE A 49 9.96 1.14 2.94
N GLU A 50 10.63 1.89 2.06
CA GLU A 50 10.02 2.94 1.24
C GLU A 50 8.83 2.38 0.45
N TYR A 51 9.00 1.23 -0.21
CA TYR A 51 7.92 0.57 -0.95
C TYR A 51 6.70 0.20 -0.09
N ILE A 52 6.85 -0.02 1.22
CA ILE A 52 5.72 -0.34 2.12
C ILE A 52 5.05 0.91 2.67
N ILE A 53 5.85 1.92 3.05
CA ILE A 53 5.38 3.13 3.73
C ILE A 53 4.76 4.12 2.75
N GLU A 54 5.35 4.25 1.55
CA GLU A 54 4.85 5.17 0.51
C GLU A 54 3.45 4.77 0.07
N ASP A 55 2.51 5.71 0.09
CA ASP A 55 1.09 5.45 -0.16
C ASP A 55 0.44 6.40 -1.16
N GLU A 56 1.20 7.32 -1.74
CA GLU A 56 0.75 8.27 -2.76
C GLU A 56 1.28 7.90 -4.15
N VAL A 57 2.48 7.28 -4.23
CA VAL A 57 3.08 6.83 -5.50
C VAL A 57 2.59 5.44 -5.90
N CYS A 58 2.24 5.27 -7.19
CA CYS A 58 1.85 3.97 -7.75
C CYS A 58 2.93 2.88 -7.52
N ARG A 59 2.53 1.73 -6.96
CA ARG A 59 3.43 0.58 -6.69
C ARG A 59 4.27 0.16 -7.89
N ASN A 60 3.65 0.11 -9.08
CA ASN A 60 4.36 -0.29 -10.30
C ASN A 60 5.46 0.70 -10.72
N ILE A 61 5.25 2.00 -10.49
CA ILE A 61 6.27 3.02 -10.78
C ILE A 61 7.45 2.85 -9.82
N MET A 62 7.18 2.59 -8.54
CA MET A 62 8.24 2.31 -7.56
C MET A 62 9.07 1.08 -7.92
N LEU A 63 8.40 -0.01 -8.34
CA LEU A 63 9.08 -1.22 -8.81
C LEU A 63 9.92 -0.97 -10.06
N SER A 64 9.37 -0.29 -11.07
CA SER A 64 10.12 0.07 -12.27
C SER A 64 11.38 0.87 -11.91
N ARG A 65 11.27 1.90 -11.05
CA ARG A 65 12.45 2.68 -10.60
C ARG A 65 13.51 1.80 -9.91
N TYR A 66 13.09 0.87 -9.05
CA TYR A 66 14.01 -0.04 -8.36
C TYR A 66 14.78 -0.95 -9.32
N PHE A 67 14.15 -1.41 -10.41
CA PHE A 67 14.79 -2.22 -11.44
C PHE A 67 15.48 -1.40 -12.56
N GLY A 68 15.49 -0.06 -12.45
CA GLY A 68 16.12 0.83 -13.43
C GLY A 68 15.28 1.09 -14.69
N GLU A 69 13.98 0.80 -14.65
CA GLU A 69 13.03 1.10 -15.70
C GLU A 69 12.39 2.49 -15.50
N ASN A 70 12.19 3.21 -16.61
CA ASN A 70 11.59 4.55 -16.60
C ASN A 70 10.10 4.51 -16.98
N ASN A 71 9.28 3.91 -16.11
CA ASN A 71 7.83 3.95 -16.29
C ASN A 71 7.23 5.17 -15.57
N THR A 72 6.59 6.05 -16.34
CA THR A 72 5.93 7.26 -15.82
C THR A 72 4.41 7.11 -15.71
N LYS A 73 3.83 6.04 -16.26
CA LYS A 73 2.39 5.83 -16.29
C LYS A 73 1.92 5.06 -15.07
N ALA A 74 0.88 5.57 -14.40
CA ALA A 74 0.22 4.86 -13.31
C ALA A 74 -0.42 3.56 -13.83
N CYS A 75 -0.30 2.47 -13.07
CA CYS A 75 -0.77 1.15 -13.52
C CYS A 75 -2.29 0.96 -13.45
N GLY A 76 -3.01 1.77 -12.66
CA GLY A 76 -4.46 1.65 -12.43
C GLY A 76 -4.90 0.47 -11.55
N GLY A 77 -4.10 -0.60 -11.45
CA GLY A 77 -4.48 -1.84 -10.77
C GLY A 77 -4.03 -2.00 -9.31
N CYS A 78 -3.07 -1.20 -8.83
CA CYS A 78 -2.53 -1.33 -7.47
C CYS A 78 -3.42 -0.68 -6.39
N ASP A 79 -3.13 -0.97 -5.12
CA ASP A 79 -3.81 -0.41 -3.95
C ASP A 79 -3.81 1.12 -3.94
N VAL A 80 -2.66 1.74 -4.22
CA VAL A 80 -2.52 3.20 -4.28
C VAL A 80 -3.37 3.80 -5.41
N CYS A 81 -3.29 3.22 -6.62
CA CYS A 81 -4.10 3.68 -7.76
C CYS A 81 -5.60 3.56 -7.50
N LYS A 82 -6.05 2.47 -6.86
CA LYS A 82 -7.46 2.28 -6.50
C LYS A 82 -7.93 3.30 -5.46
N ARG A 83 -7.11 3.60 -4.46
CA ARG A 83 -7.38 4.64 -3.46
C ARG A 83 -7.43 6.04 -4.08
N ASN A 84 -6.55 6.32 -5.03
CA ASN A 84 -6.56 7.61 -5.74
C ASN A 84 -7.75 7.71 -6.69
N ALA A 85 -8.14 6.62 -7.35
CA ALA A 85 -9.36 6.57 -8.16
C ALA A 85 -10.62 6.80 -7.31
N SER A 86 -10.72 6.22 -6.11
CA SER A 86 -11.87 6.48 -5.22
C SER A 86 -11.88 7.89 -4.65
N ARG A 87 -10.71 8.51 -4.41
CA ARG A 87 -10.60 9.93 -4.05
C ARG A 87 -10.96 10.86 -5.22
N ALA A 88 -10.61 10.51 -6.45
CA ALA A 88 -10.87 11.30 -7.64
C ALA A 88 -12.30 11.12 -8.18
N SER A 89 -12.90 9.94 -7.99
CA SER A 89 -14.30 9.64 -8.29
C SER A 89 -15.26 10.16 -7.22
N GLN A 90 -14.76 10.81 -6.16
CA GLN A 90 -15.58 11.76 -5.43
C GLN A 90 -15.78 12.92 -6.40
N PRO A 91 -16.95 13.05 -7.03
CA PRO A 91 -17.20 14.21 -7.84
C PRO A 91 -17.46 15.29 -6.79
N LYS A 92 -16.40 15.99 -6.36
CA LYS A 92 -16.54 17.07 -5.39
C LYS A 92 -17.63 18.03 -5.84
N ASP A 93 -17.78 18.25 -7.15
CA ASP A 93 -18.89 18.96 -7.76
C ASP A 93 -20.25 18.29 -7.55
N ILE A 94 -20.44 17.01 -7.92
CA ILE A 94 -21.76 16.37 -7.81
C ILE A 94 -22.17 16.22 -6.35
N LYS A 95 -21.24 15.89 -5.45
CA LYS A 95 -21.52 15.80 -4.02
C LYS A 95 -21.93 17.15 -3.45
N THR A 96 -21.26 18.25 -3.84
CA THR A 96 -21.69 19.60 -3.41
C THR A 96 -23.01 20.00 -4.04
N LEU A 97 -23.25 19.68 -5.32
CA LEU A 97 -24.52 19.97 -6.01
C LEU A 97 -25.69 19.23 -5.37
N ILE A 98 -25.53 17.94 -5.06
CA ILE A 98 -26.54 17.14 -4.37
C ILE A 98 -26.78 17.69 -2.95
N LEU A 99 -25.72 18.05 -2.23
CA LEU A 99 -25.85 18.63 -0.90
C LEU A 99 -26.56 19.99 -0.91
N ASP A 100 -26.22 20.86 -1.86
CA ASP A 100 -26.85 22.17 -2.03
C ASP A 100 -28.33 22.01 -2.42
N GLU A 101 -28.66 21.05 -3.27
CA GLU A 101 -30.05 20.76 -3.64
C GLU A 101 -30.85 20.27 -2.43
N ILE A 102 -30.30 19.33 -1.65
CA ILE A 102 -30.92 18.83 -0.41
C ILE A 102 -31.12 19.97 0.59
N ARG A 103 -30.14 20.88 0.73
CA ARG A 103 -30.25 22.05 1.60
C ARG A 103 -31.30 23.06 1.14
N GLN A 104 -31.44 23.30 -0.16
CA GLN A 104 -32.42 24.24 -0.71
C GLN A 104 -33.85 23.75 -0.56
N ALA A 105 -34.10 22.47 -0.81
CA ALA A 105 -35.44 21.91 -0.73
C ALA A 105 -35.87 21.54 0.70
N GLN A 106 -34.92 21.38 1.64
CA GLN A 106 -35.07 20.85 3.01
C GLN A 106 -35.58 19.41 3.11
N GLU A 107 -36.49 19.00 2.23
CA GLU A 107 -37.05 17.66 2.11
C GLU A 107 -37.14 17.27 0.63
N ILE A 108 -36.49 16.17 0.24
CA ILE A 108 -36.54 15.64 -1.13
C ILE A 108 -36.74 14.13 -1.09
N PRO A 109 -37.74 13.57 -1.81
CA PRO A 109 -37.83 12.13 -2.00
C PRO A 109 -36.72 11.63 -2.94
N MET A 110 -36.16 10.46 -2.66
CA MET A 110 -35.05 9.89 -3.44
C MET A 110 -35.36 9.80 -4.94
N THR A 111 -36.63 9.54 -5.30
CA THR A 111 -37.10 9.51 -6.69
C THR A 111 -36.94 10.84 -7.42
N ASP A 112 -37.15 11.96 -6.72
CA ASP A 112 -37.02 13.30 -7.30
C ASP A 112 -35.55 13.71 -7.40
N LEU A 113 -34.71 13.21 -6.49
CA LEU A 113 -33.27 13.40 -6.60
C LEU A 113 -32.71 12.66 -7.82
N ILE A 114 -33.15 11.42 -8.06
CA ILE A 114 -32.74 10.65 -9.25
C ILE A 114 -33.23 11.32 -10.54
N SER A 115 -34.48 11.82 -10.56
CA SER A 115 -35.03 12.46 -11.77
C SER A 115 -34.34 13.80 -12.10
N ARG A 116 -33.90 14.56 -11.09
CA ARG A 116 -33.14 15.81 -11.28
C ARG A 116 -31.72 15.58 -11.78
N PHE A 117 -31.11 14.47 -11.38
CA PHE A 117 -29.75 14.08 -11.77
C PHE A 117 -29.75 12.92 -12.77
N ALA A 118 -30.62 12.98 -13.79
CA ALA A 118 -30.80 11.91 -14.77
C ALA A 118 -29.55 11.59 -15.63
N GLU A 119 -28.54 12.46 -15.60
CA GLU A 119 -27.25 12.22 -16.29
C GLU A 119 -26.30 11.31 -15.51
N ILE A 120 -26.57 11.06 -14.22
CA ILE A 120 -25.71 10.27 -13.32
C ILE A 120 -26.37 8.93 -13.05
N ASP A 121 -25.57 7.87 -12.94
CA ASP A 121 -26.08 6.55 -12.61
C ASP A 121 -26.66 6.47 -11.19
N ASP A 122 -27.79 5.78 -11.05
CA ASP A 122 -28.52 5.66 -9.78
C ASP A 122 -27.63 5.12 -8.63
N ASN A 123 -26.71 4.20 -8.95
CA ASN A 123 -25.81 3.60 -7.96
C ASN A 123 -24.80 4.62 -7.41
N SER A 124 -24.29 5.52 -8.24
CA SER A 124 -23.43 6.61 -7.84
C SER A 124 -24.19 7.60 -6.95
N ILE A 125 -25.43 7.95 -7.28
CA ILE A 125 -26.28 8.83 -6.45
C ILE A 125 -26.52 8.19 -5.08
N ILE A 126 -26.89 6.91 -5.03
CA ILE A 126 -27.08 6.17 -3.77
C ILE A 126 -25.78 6.15 -2.95
N THR A 127 -24.64 5.94 -3.59
CA THR A 127 -23.34 5.93 -2.92
C THR A 127 -23.01 7.29 -2.32
N ILE A 128 -23.28 8.38 -3.05
CA ILE A 128 -23.06 9.76 -2.58
C ILE A 128 -24.00 10.09 -1.42
N VAL A 129 -25.29 9.74 -1.51
CA VAL A 129 -26.26 9.98 -0.42
C VAL A 129 -25.86 9.22 0.85
N ARG A 130 -25.39 7.97 0.73
CA ARG A 130 -24.84 7.20 1.87
C ARG A 130 -23.64 7.90 2.50
N GLN A 131 -22.73 8.42 1.68
CA GLN A 131 -21.57 9.19 2.18
C GLN A 131 -22.00 10.47 2.91
N LEU A 132 -23.00 11.19 2.39
CA LEU A 132 -23.54 12.39 3.05
C LEU A 132 -24.24 12.06 4.38
N GLN A 133 -24.87 10.89 4.46
CA GLN A 133 -25.46 10.37 5.71
C GLN A 133 -24.38 10.01 6.73
N ASP A 134 -23.31 9.34 6.31
CA ASP A 134 -22.16 9.00 7.15
C ASP A 134 -21.46 10.26 7.70
N GLU A 135 -21.45 11.34 6.93
CA GLU A 135 -20.93 12.66 7.32
C GLU A 135 -21.92 13.50 8.14
N SER A 136 -23.09 12.95 8.51
CA SER A 136 -24.16 13.62 9.27
C SER A 136 -24.75 14.89 8.62
N LEU A 137 -24.63 15.01 7.29
CA LEU A 137 -25.15 16.15 6.52
C LEU A 137 -26.61 15.95 6.10
N CYS A 138 -27.09 14.71 6.01
CA CYS A 138 -28.48 14.39 5.69
C CYS A 138 -29.01 13.18 6.49
N ARG A 139 -30.33 13.10 6.66
CA ARG A 139 -31.02 11.94 7.23
C ARG A 139 -31.97 11.33 6.22
N VAL A 140 -31.90 10.00 6.07
CA VAL A 140 -32.77 9.23 5.18
C VAL A 140 -33.75 8.42 6.02
N TYR A 141 -35.06 8.56 5.75
CA TYR A 141 -36.10 7.76 6.40
C TYR A 141 -36.42 6.48 5.61
N PRO A 142 -37.00 5.44 6.25
CA PRO A 142 -37.45 4.21 5.59
C PRO A 142 -38.48 4.44 4.47
N THR A 143 -39.13 5.60 4.46
CA THR A 143 -40.07 6.04 3.42
C THR A 143 -39.39 6.54 2.14
N GLY A 144 -38.06 6.65 2.12
CA GLY A 144 -37.29 7.15 0.97
C GLY A 144 -37.17 8.67 0.88
N ILE A 145 -37.54 9.39 1.95
CA ILE A 145 -37.42 10.86 2.03
C ILE A 145 -36.09 11.23 2.70
N ILE A 146 -35.39 12.19 2.10
CA ILE A 146 -34.10 12.73 2.55
C ILE A 146 -34.34 14.12 3.14
N PHE A 147 -33.87 14.34 4.37
CA PHE A 147 -33.92 15.62 5.07
C PHE A 147 -32.51 16.21 5.18
N ALA A 148 -32.38 17.52 4.95
CA ALA A 148 -31.16 18.25 5.26
C ALA A 148 -30.97 18.33 6.78
N THR A 149 -29.77 18.04 7.25
CA THR A 149 -29.42 18.32 8.65
C THR A 149 -28.89 19.76 8.70
N GLY A 150 -29.55 20.60 9.51
CA GLY A 150 -29.24 22.03 9.63
C GLY A 150 -27.83 22.30 10.16
#